data_AF-A0A919Z2Q1-F1
#
_entry.id   AF-A0A919Z2Q1-F1
#
_cell.length_a   1.000
_cell.length_b   1.000
_cell.length_c   1.000
_cell.angle_alpha   90.00
_cell.angle_beta   90.00
_cell.angle_gamma   90.00
#
_symmetry.space_group_name_H-M   'P 1'
#
loop_
_entity.id
_entity.type
_entity.pdbx_description
1 polymer ?
#
loop_
_entity_poly.entity_id
_entity_poly.type
_entity_poly.pdbx_seq_one_letter_code
_entity_poly.pdbx_strand_id
1 'polypeptide(L)' 'MAEEWFGPWKINEAGDGSFTVEVDYPENDWLYGFILSFGDKAEVISPDKVREQLHRIASGIVRCYGPSFSSNSSTQR' A
#
# COMPACT_ATOMS: atom_id res chain seq x y z
N MET A 1 -13.27 -2.31 27.20
CA MET A 1 -12.31 -3.33 26.72
C MET A 1 -12.56 -3.61 25.24
N ALA A 2 -11.79 -2.89 24.40
CA ALA A 2 -11.66 -2.90 22.92
C ALA A 2 -11.18 -1.49 22.51
N GLU A 3 -11.69 -0.47 23.22
CA GLU A 3 -11.35 0.96 23.09
C GLU A 3 -9.97 1.34 23.64
N GLU A 4 -9.29 0.45 24.38
CA GLU A 4 -7.97 0.72 24.99
C GLU A 4 -6.78 0.26 24.13
N TRP A 5 -7.02 -0.57 23.12
CA TRP A 5 -5.94 -1.18 22.31
C TRP A 5 -5.70 -0.45 21.00
N PHE A 6 -6.72 0.24 20.52
CA PHE A 6 -6.66 1.09 19.35
C PHE A 6 -7.17 2.43 19.83
N GLY A 7 -6.27 3.36 20.14
CA GLY A 7 -6.65 4.76 20.43
C GLY A 7 -7.61 5.28 19.35
N PRO A 8 -8.39 6.35 19.63
CA PRO A 8 -9.42 6.81 18.71
C PRO A 8 -8.79 7.03 17.35
N TRP A 9 -9.15 6.18 16.37
CA TRP A 9 -8.73 6.37 14.99
C TRP A 9 -9.20 7.77 14.64
N LYS A 10 -8.27 8.70 14.43
CA LYS A 10 -8.66 10.05 14.06
C LYS A 10 -8.99 10.03 12.60
N ILE A 11 -10.28 9.84 12.33
CA ILE A 11 -10.84 9.91 11.00
C ILE A 11 -11.16 11.37 10.72
N ASN A 12 -10.46 11.97 9.77
CA ASN A 12 -10.78 13.28 9.24
C ASN A 12 -11.35 13.09 7.84
N GLU A 13 -12.63 13.44 7.68
CA GLU A 13 -13.26 13.49 6.37
C GLU A 13 -12.79 14.73 5.65
N ALA A 14 -12.09 14.55 4.52
CA ALA A 14 -11.92 15.64 3.58
C ALA A 14 -13.24 15.76 2.82
N GLY A 15 -13.76 16.99 2.67
CA GLY A 15 -15.08 17.25 2.09
C GLY A 15 -15.26 16.82 0.62
N ASP A 16 -14.30 16.08 0.06
CA ASP A 16 -14.34 15.42 -1.24
C ASP A 16 -14.74 13.92 -1.16
N GLY A 17 -15.06 13.42 0.04
CA GLY A 17 -15.44 12.03 0.29
C GLY A 17 -14.24 11.11 0.56
N SER A 18 -13.04 11.65 0.71
CA SER A 18 -11.87 10.90 1.18
C SER A 18 -11.72 10.99 2.71
N PHE A 19 -11.06 9.99 3.30
CA PHE A 19 -10.84 9.91 4.74
C PHE A 19 -9.35 9.82 5.03
N THR A 20 -8.85 10.71 5.87
CA THR A 20 -7.52 10.60 6.47
C THR A 20 -7.65 9.89 7.80
N VAL A 21 -6.84 8.87 8.02
CA VAL A 21 -6.87 8.04 9.21
C VAL A 21 -5.50 8.04 9.89
N GLU A 22 -5.47 8.40 11.16
CA GLU A 22 -4.27 8.29 12.01
C GLU A 22 -4.34 7.01 12.85
N VAL A 23 -3.30 6.18 12.79
CA VAL A 23 -3.18 4.92 13.53
C VAL A 23 -1.79 4.75 14.13
N ASP A 24 -1.73 4.20 15.34
CA ASP A 24 -0.49 3.79 15.99
C ASP A 24 -0.33 2.27 15.88
N TYR A 25 0.40 1.83 14.86
CA TYR A 25 0.72 0.42 14.64
C TYR A 25 2.21 0.14 14.69
N PRO A 26 2.62 -1.06 15.13
CA PRO A 26 4.01 -1.49 15.03
C PRO A 26 4.43 -1.58 13.56
N GLU A 27 5.56 -0.95 13.23
CA GLU A 27 6.14 -1.00 11.89
C GLU A 27 6.75 -2.40 11.61
N ASN A 28 5.98 -3.30 11.00
CA ASN A 28 6.40 -4.67 10.68
C ASN A 28 5.76 -5.18 9.37
N ASP A 29 6.13 -6.39 8.93
CA ASP A 29 5.65 -7.00 7.68
C ASP A 29 4.12 -7.12 7.61
N TRP A 30 3.47 -7.36 8.75
CA TRP A 30 2.01 -7.41 8.82
C TRP A 30 1.38 -6.06 8.45
N LEU A 31 1.92 -4.94 8.95
CA LEU A 31 1.42 -3.60 8.63
C LEU A 31 1.50 -3.33 7.13
N TYR A 32 2.62 -3.68 6.49
CA TYR A 32 2.79 -3.48 5.05
C TYR A 32 1.81 -4.32 4.24
N GLY A 33 1.61 -5.60 4.61
CA GLY A 33 0.63 -6.47 3.98
C GLY A 33 -0.80 -5.96 4.16
N PHE A 34 -1.13 -5.47 5.35
CA PHE A 34 -2.44 -4.87 5.66
C PHE A 34 -2.71 -3.65 4.77
N ILE A 35 -1.78 -2.70 4.65
CA ILE A 35 -1.96 -1.51 3.81
C ILE A 35 -2.08 -1.91 2.32
N LEU A 36 -1.20 -2.79 1.83
CA LEU A 36 -1.24 -3.25 0.43
C LEU A 36 -2.52 -4.02 0.09
N SER A 37 -3.22 -4.60 1.07
CA SER A 37 -4.48 -5.31 0.82
C SER A 37 -5.59 -4.39 0.30
N PHE A 38 -5.50 -3.08 0.54
CA PHE A 38 -6.41 -2.08 -0.01
C PHE A 38 -6.12 -1.73 -1.48
N GLY A 39 -5.00 -2.19 -2.04
CA GLY A 39 -4.58 -1.91 -3.40
C GLY A 39 -4.25 -0.43 -3.62
N ASP A 40 -4.75 0.14 -4.71
CA ASP A 40 -4.55 1.54 -5.10
C ASP A 40 -5.52 2.51 -4.42
N LYS A 41 -6.37 2.02 -3.52
CA LYS A 41 -7.39 2.82 -2.82
C LYS A 41 -6.91 3.42 -1.50
N ALA A 42 -5.70 3.08 -1.06
CA ALA A 42 -5.11 3.60 0.16
C ALA A 42 -3.72 4.16 -0.12
N GLU A 43 -3.43 5.31 0.48
CA GLU A 43 -2.13 5.98 0.38
C GLU A 43 -1.62 6.32 1.79
N VAL A 44 -0.32 6.07 2.02
CA VAL A 44 0.35 6.50 3.25
C VAL A 44 0.84 7.94 3.07
N ILE A 45 0.26 8.85 3.86
CA ILE A 45 0.63 10.28 3.90
C ILE A 45 1.86 10.52 4.79
N SER A 46 2.02 9.75 5.86
CA SER A 46 3.19 9.78 6.73
C SER A 46 3.24 8.53 7.61
N PRO A 47 4.42 8.11 8.10
CA PRO A 47 5.74 8.68 7.82
C PRO A 47 6.31 8.24 6.46
N ASP A 48 7.22 9.05 5.89
CA ASP A 48 7.81 8.81 4.55
C ASP A 48 8.49 7.44 4.44
N LYS A 49 9.15 6.98 5.50
CA LYS A 49 9.79 5.66 5.56
C LYS A 49 8.82 4.51 5.24
N VAL A 50 7.58 4.59 5.74
CA VAL A 50 6.56 3.56 5.49
C VAL A 50 6.12 3.62 4.02
N ARG A 51 5.95 4.82 3.46
CA ARG A 51 5.65 5.01 2.03
C ARG A 51 6.75 4.42 1.15
N GLU A 52 8.02 4.70 1.45
CA GLU A 52 9.17 4.17 0.71
C GLU A 52 9.24 2.64 0.75
N GLN A 53 8.93 2.03 1.90
CA GLN A 53 8.93 0.59 2.03
C GLN A 53 7.77 -0.06 1.25
N LEU A 54 6.57 0.52 1.29
CA LEU A 54 5.44 0.09 0.46
C LEU A 54 5.75 0.17 -1.04
N HIS A 55 6.37 1.28 -1.47
CA HIS A 55 6.81 1.44 -2.86
C HIS A 55 7.77 0.32 -3.29
N ARG A 56 8.72 -0.06 -2.44
CA ARG A 56 9.67 -1.14 -2.72
C ARG A 56 8.98 -2.49 -2.86
N ILE A 57 8.04 -2.80 -1.97
CA ILE A 57 7.27 -4.06 -2.01
C ILE A 57 6.39 -4.10 -3.26
N ALA A 58 5.62 -3.03 -3.51
CA ALA A 58 4.75 -2.91 -4.69
C ALA A 58 5.54 -3.03 -6.00
N SER A 59 6.72 -2.43 -6.08
CA SER A 59 7.62 -2.59 -7.23
C SER A 59 8.06 -4.05 -7.43
N GLY A 60 8.30 -4.77 -6.34
CA GLY A 60 8.56 -6.22 -6.37
C GLY A 60 7.37 -7.01 -6.94
N ILE A 61 6.14 -6.67 -6.50
CA ILE A 61 4.90 -7.29 -7.01
C ILE A 61 4.74 -7.02 -8.51
N VAL A 62 4.93 -5.77 -8.94
CA VAL A 62 4.92 -5.40 -10.37
C VAL A 62 5.98 -6.15 -11.14
N ARG A 63 7.17 -6.42 -10.57
CA ARG A 63 8.19 -7.23 -11.25
C ARG A 63 7.77 -8.70 -11.42
N CYS A 64 7.03 -9.26 -10.47
CA CYS A 64 6.55 -10.64 -10.54
C CYS A 64 5.41 -10.83 -11.53
N TYR A 65 4.49 -9.87 -11.62
CA TYR A 65 3.26 -9.98 -12.42
C TYR A 65 3.22 -9.03 -13.62
N GLY A 66 4.23 -8.21 -13.79
CA GLY A 66 4.38 -7.31 -14.92
C GLY A 66 4.48 -8.10 -16.23
N PRO A 67 4.20 -7.45 -17.37
CA PRO A 67 4.25 -8.13 -18.65
C PRO A 67 5.64 -8.74 -18.85
N SER A 68 5.71 -10.07 -18.90
CA SER A 68 6.86 -10.74 -19.48
C SER A 68 6.84 -10.37 -20.95
N PHE A 69 7.79 -9.54 -21.37
CA PHE A 69 7.94 -9.18 -22.78
C PHE A 69 8.34 -10.45 -23.53
N SER A 70 7.36 -11.22 -23.99
CA SER A 70 7.55 -12.36 -24.87
C SER A 70 7.82 -11.81 -26.28
N SER A 71 9.08 -11.45 -26.51
CA SER A 71 9.59 -11.08 -27.84
C SER A 71 9.56 -12.31 -28.74
N ASN A 72 8.43 -12.56 -29.41
CA ASN A 72 8.37 -13.57 -30.46
C ASN A 72 8.79 -12.94 -31.79
N SER A 73 10.10 -12.71 -31.96
CA SER A 73 10.68 -12.34 -33.24
C SER A 73 11.01 -13.59 -34.04
N SER A 74 9.98 -14.18 -34.66
CA SER A 74 10.11 -15.14 -35.75
C SER A 74 9.56 -14.51 -37.02
N THR A 75 10.30 -13.53 -37.55
CA THR A 75 10.17 -13.17 -38.97
C THR A 75 11.10 -14.10 -39.73
N GLN A 76 10.53 -15.10 -40.39
CA GLN A 76 11.19 -15.80 -41.48
C GLN A 76 10.15 -15.99 -42.60
N ARG A 77 10.29 -15.19 -43.64
CA ARG A 77 9.76 -15.42 -44.97
C ARG A 77 10.94 -15.47 -45.93
#